data_AF-A0A645DGY0-F1
#
_entry.id   AF-A0A645DGY0-F1
#
_cell.length_a   1.000
_cell.length_b   1.000
_cell.length_c   1.000
_cell.angle_alpha   90.00
_cell.angle_beta   90.00
_cell.angle_gamma   90.00
#
_symmetry.space_group_name_H-M   'P 1'
#
loop_
_entity.id
_entity.type
_entity.pdbx_description
1 polymer ?
#
loop_
_entity_poly.entity_id
_entity_poly.type
_entity_poly.pdbx_seq_one_letter_code
_entity_poly.pdbx_strand_id
1 'polypeptide(L)' 'MRNFTDLRAERAKGLYGQDKNMKLRKSHENPFIKELYDTYLEKPGSHKAHHILHTTYVKRKVY' A
#
# COMPACT_ATOMS: atom_id res chain seq x y z
N MET A 1 33.61 11.81 -12.36
CA MET A 1 32.67 12.68 -11.63
C MET A 1 31.98 11.83 -10.56
N ARG A 2 32.25 12.08 -9.27
CA ARG A 2 31.53 11.40 -8.18
C ARG A 2 30.20 12.14 -8.02
N ASN A 3 29.08 11.46 -8.25
CA ASN A 3 27.77 12.01 -7.95
C ASN A 3 27.62 12.09 -6.43
N PHE A 4 27.90 13.26 -5.86
CA PHE A 4 27.78 13.55 -4.42
C PHE A 4 26.32 13.68 -3.96
N THR A 5 25.37 13.66 -4.90
CA THR A 5 23.93 13.72 -4.65
C THR A 5 23.37 12.31 -4.50
N ASP A 6 22.89 11.99 -3.30
CA ASP A 6 22.11 10.79 -3.07
C ASP A 6 20.71 10.95 -3.68
N LEU A 7 20.61 10.61 -4.97
CA LEU A 7 19.35 10.70 -5.72
C LEU A 7 18.21 9.88 -5.11
N ARG A 8 18.52 8.82 -4.33
CA ARG A 8 17.48 8.01 -3.67
C ARG A 8 16.84 8.79 -2.53
N ALA A 9 17.65 9.51 -1.76
CA ALA A 9 17.19 10.35 -0.66
C ALA A 9 16.30 11.50 -1.16
N GLU A 10 16.69 12.18 -2.25
CA GLU A 10 15.88 13.27 -2.83
C GLU A 10 14.53 12.77 -3.39
N ARG A 11 14.51 11.60 -4.04
CA ARG A 11 13.25 10.98 -4.49
C ARG A 11 12.34 10.62 -3.33
N ALA A 12 12.91 10.03 -2.27
CA ALA A 12 12.15 9.70 -1.07
C ALA A 12 11.57 10.97 -0.42
N LYS A 13 12.35 12.05 -0.33
CA LYS A 13 11.90 13.33 0.21
C LYS A 13 10.72 13.92 -0.57
N GLY A 14 10.76 13.86 -1.91
CA GLY A 14 9.65 14.27 -2.76
C GLY A 14 8.37 13.46 -2.51
N LEU A 15 8.50 12.12 -2.48
CA LEU A 15 7.39 11.20 -2.19
C LEU A 15 6.76 11.45 -0.82
N TYR A 16 7.56 11.59 0.23
CA TYR A 16 7.06 11.85 1.58
C TYR A 16 6.46 13.26 1.73
N GLY A 17 6.98 14.25 0.99
CA GLY A 17 6.41 15.59 0.94
C GLY A 17 5.01 15.59 0.32
N GLN A 18 4.84 14.86 -0.79
CA GLN A 18 3.54 14.68 -1.41
C GLN A 18 2.56 13.94 -0.48
N ASP A 19 3.01 12.86 0.17
CA ASP A 19 2.18 12.10 1.13
C ASP A 19 1.64 12.96 2.27
N LYS A 20 2.47 13.83 2.85
CA LYS A 20 2.04 14.73 3.93
C LYS A 20 1.00 15.75 3.49
N ASN A 21 1.03 16.17 2.23
CA ASN A 21 0.13 17.18 1.69
C ASN A 21 -1.19 16.59 1.16
N MET A 22 -1.32 15.26 1.11
CA MET A 22 -2.57 14.63 0.71
C MET A 22 -3.64 14.81 1.79
N LYS A 23 -4.83 15.28 1.38
CA LYS A 23 -6.00 15.46 2.27
C LYS A 23 -6.48 14.14 2.89
N LEU A 24 -6.35 13.04 2.13
CA LEU A 24 -6.65 11.68 2.59
C LEU A 24 -5.34 10.90 2.67
N ARG A 25 -4.75 10.85 3.87
CA ARG A 25 -3.45 10.21 4.08
C ARG A 25 -3.56 8.78 4.60
N LYS A 26 -4.58 8.48 5.40
CA LYS A 26 -4.75 7.16 6.01
C LYS A 26 -5.71 6.32 5.20
N SER A 27 -5.32 5.08 4.87
CA SER A 27 -6.15 4.17 4.07
C SER A 27 -7.50 3.86 4.72
N HIS A 28 -7.59 3.83 6.05
CA HIS A 28 -8.88 3.61 6.75
C HIS A 28 -9.79 4.85 6.78
N GLU A 29 -9.27 6.04 6.44
CA GLU A 29 -10.06 7.27 6.31
C GLU A 29 -10.60 7.44 4.90
N ASN A 30 -10.12 6.67 3.92
CA ASN A 30 -10.54 6.76 2.53
C ASN A 30 -12.01 6.29 2.37
N PRO A 31 -12.93 7.17 1.94
CA PRO A 31 -14.34 6.83 1.81
C PRO A 31 -14.59 5.68 0.83
N PHE A 32 -13.81 5.59 -0.25
CA PHE A 32 -13.95 4.51 -1.23
C PHE A 32 -13.57 3.14 -0.66
N ILE A 33 -12.61 3.10 0.26
CA ILE A 33 -12.22 1.85 0.92
C ILE A 33 -13.35 1.40 1.86
N LYS A 34 -13.95 2.33 2.62
CA LYS A 34 -15.10 2.02 3.49
C LYS A 34 -16.27 1.48 2.68
N GLU A 35 -16.64 2.17 1.60
CA GLU A 35 -17.72 1.74 0.71
C GLU A 35 -17.47 0.35 0.10
N LEU A 36 -16.24 0.07 -0.34
CA LEU A 36 -15.87 -1.25 -0.86
C LEU A 36 -16.05 -2.37 0.19
N TYR A 37 -15.68 -2.11 1.44
CA TYR A 37 -15.89 -3.06 2.52
C TYR A 37 -17.38 -3.19 2.89
N ASP A 38 -18.13 -2.10 2.94
CA ASP A 38 -19.55 -2.13 3.29
C ASP A 38 -20.41 -2.82 2.22
N THR A 39 -20.08 -2.63 0.93
CA THR A 39 -20.89 -3.14 -0.19
C THR A 39 -20.48 -4.52 -0.69
N TYR A 40 -19.19 -4.87 -0.63
CA TYR A 40 -18.67 -6.03 -1.35
C TYR A 40 -17.85 -6.99 -0.48
N LEU A 41 -16.85 -6.47 0.25
CA LEU A 41 -15.90 -7.30 1.01
C LEU A 41 -16.38 -7.65 2.42
N GLU A 42 -17.49 -7.08 2.88
CA GLU A 42 -18.13 -7.21 4.20
C GLU A 42 -17.25 -6.74 5.37
N LYS A 43 -16.18 -7.48 5.68
CA LYS A 43 -15.27 -7.16 6.79
C LYS A 43 -13.83 -7.48 6.43
N PRO A 44 -12.85 -6.77 7.02
CA PRO A 44 -11.45 -7.15 6.95
C PRO A 44 -11.27 -8.61 7.40
N GLY A 45 -10.62 -9.43 6.56
CA GLY A 45 -10.43 -10.86 6.84
C GLY A 45 -11.67 -11.74 6.63
N SER A 46 -12.70 -11.25 5.94
CA SER A 46 -13.80 -12.11 5.45
C SER A 46 -13.28 -13.16 4.47
N HIS A 47 -14.09 -14.20 4.23
CA HIS A 47 -13.72 -15.25 3.29
C HIS A 47 -13.49 -14.71 1.87
N LYS A 48 -14.31 -13.73 1.43
CA LYS A 48 -14.16 -13.02 0.16
C LYS A 48 -12.87 -12.20 0.12
N ALA A 49 -12.56 -11.46 1.19
CA ALA A 49 -11.32 -10.70 1.29
C ALA A 49 -10.10 -11.62 1.22
N HIS A 50 -10.12 -12.77 1.91
CA HIS A 50 -9.03 -13.74 1.88
C HIS A 50 -8.80 -14.35 0.48
N HIS A 51 -9.87 -14.61 -0.26
CA HIS A 51 -9.73 -15.13 -1.64
C HIS A 51 -9.23 -14.10 -2.65
N ILE A 52 -9.59 -12.83 -2.49
CA ILE A 52 -9.30 -11.79 -3.49
C ILE A 52 -8.02 -11.01 -3.16
N LEU A 53 -7.79 -10.70 -1.88
CA LEU A 53 -6.72 -9.80 -1.43
C LEU A 53 -5.54 -10.53 -0.80
N HIS A 54 -5.70 -11.78 -0.36
CA HIS A 54 -4.63 -12.55 0.27
C HIS A 54 -4.09 -13.60 -0.69
N THR A 55 -2.80 -13.89 -0.56
CA THR A 55 -2.11 -14.93 -1.34
C THR A 55 -1.28 -15.80 -0.41
N THR A 56 -0.99 -17.02 -0.84
CA THR A 56 -0.21 -17.99 -0.08
C THR A 56 1.15 -18.21 -0.73
N TYR A 57 2.18 -18.35 0.09
CA TYR A 57 3.53 -18.65 -0.39
C TYR A 57 3.77 -20.16 -0.38
N VAL A 58 4.47 -20.65 -1.39
CA VAL A 58 4.95 -22.04 -1.45
C VAL A 58 6.47 -22.04 -1.30
N LYS A 59 7.00 -22.96 -0.49
CA LYS A 59 8.44 -23.11 -0.29
C LYS A 59 9.12 -23.43 -1.62
N ARG A 60 9.92 -22.51 -2.13
CA ARG A 60 10.74 -22.73 -3.32
C ARG A 60 12.09 -23.30 -2.91
N LYS A 61 12.56 -24.33 -3.61
CA LYS A 61 13.96 -24.77 -3.51
C LYS A 61 14.82 -23.71 -4.20
N VAL A 62 15.75 -23.13 -3.45
CA VAL A 62 16.84 -22.32 -4.02
C VAL A 62 17.89 -23.33 -4.49
N TYR A 63 18.17 -23.34 -5.79
CA TYR A 63 19.29 -24.09 -6.37
C TYR A 63 20.53 -23.18 -6.39
#